data_AF-W7N656-F1
#
_entry.id   AF-W7N656-F1
#
_cell.length_a   1.000
_cell.length_b   1.000
_cell.length_c   1.000
_cell.angle_alpha   90.00
_cell.angle_beta   90.00
_cell.angle_gamma   90.00
#
_symmetry.space_group_name_H-M   'P 1'
#
loop_
_entity.id
_entity.type
_entity.pdbx_description
1 polymer ?
#
loop_
_entity_poly.entity_id
_entity_poly.type
_entity_poly.pdbx_seq_one_letter_code
_entity_poly.pdbx_strand_id
1 'polypeptide(L)'
;MAVLPVIPGLNISVLVDGELATEHIPQPSYFPPLIDATGHQRIEHNQCYIESRADSHFAIRFRISSDFKFPWGKTILIISIYVDGKPFDARLFQKRFIVSATRGGKECGDYITYCHREYSAGSCETYNPIFQDIRHPAFQTDDGSGISDPDSIKALGSIQVAITVARDRGPGEVASDEFSDDKREPLSIDSDALHRYGSGQIHGTIYARAAENPEMEYVAVDREVHIGNFFFYYQSPAAEGARLAPK
;
A
#
# COMPACT_ATOMS: atom_id res chain seq x y z
N MET A 1 -6.44 10.88 9.36
CA MET A 1 -7.19 9.65 9.13
C MET A 1 -7.95 9.80 7.82
N ALA A 2 -7.50 9.08 6.79
CA ALA A 2 -8.01 9.20 5.44
C ALA A 2 -9.33 8.43 5.38
N VAL A 3 -10.43 9.15 5.58
CA VAL A 3 -11.77 8.59 5.42
C VAL A 3 -12.14 8.76 3.96
N LEU A 4 -12.31 7.66 3.22
CA LEU A 4 -13.09 7.69 1.98
C LEU A 4 -14.56 7.86 2.38
N PRO A 5 -15.21 9.00 2.11
CA PRO A 5 -16.62 9.17 2.47
C PRO A 5 -17.52 8.14 1.76
N VAL A 6 -17.02 7.53 0.69
CA VAL A 6 -17.82 6.71 -0.23
C VAL A 6 -17.75 5.20 0.04
N ILE A 7 -16.87 4.75 0.94
CA ILE A 7 -16.97 3.39 1.50
C ILE A 7 -17.28 3.47 2.99
N PRO A 8 -18.54 3.76 3.38
CA PRO A 8 -18.94 3.85 4.78
C PRO A 8 -18.50 2.62 5.57
N GLY A 9 -17.97 2.86 6.76
CA GLY A 9 -17.53 1.80 7.65
C GLY A 9 -16.24 1.08 7.23
N LEU A 10 -15.49 1.55 6.24
CA LEU A 10 -14.12 1.10 5.99
C LEU A 10 -13.15 2.28 6.17
N ASN A 11 -12.17 2.10 7.04
CA ASN A 11 -11.09 3.06 7.26
C ASN A 11 -9.75 2.40 7.00
N ILE A 12 -8.91 3.07 6.20
CA ILE A 12 -7.52 2.67 5.93
C ILE A 12 -6.61 3.78 6.44
N SER A 13 -5.53 3.39 7.10
CA SER A 13 -4.49 4.30 7.58
C SER A 13 -3.13 3.63 7.54
N VAL A 14 -2.07 4.42 7.57
CA VAL A 14 -0.70 3.92 7.64
C VAL A 14 -0.17 4.11 9.06
N LEU A 15 0.51 3.09 9.57
CA LEU A 15 1.33 3.19 10.77
C LEU A 15 2.80 3.32 10.38
N VAL A 16 3.55 4.18 11.07
CA VAL A 16 5.00 4.30 10.95
C VAL A 16 5.60 3.99 12.33
N ASP A 17 6.46 2.97 12.40
CA ASP A 17 7.00 2.42 13.66
C ASP A 17 5.93 2.13 14.72
N GLY A 18 4.76 1.66 14.28
CA GLY A 18 3.62 1.31 15.14
C GLY A 18 2.69 2.47 15.51
N GLU A 19 3.07 3.71 15.22
CA GLU A 19 2.27 4.90 15.50
C GLU A 19 1.49 5.36 14.26
N LEU A 20 0.31 5.96 14.47
CA LEU A 20 -0.49 6.46 13.35
C LEU A 20 0.25 7.57 12.60
N ALA A 21 0.42 7.40 11.29
CA ALA A 21 1.08 8.41 10.47
C ALA A 21 0.30 9.73 10.49
N THR A 22 1.03 10.84 10.57
CA THR A 22 0.45 12.17 10.33
C THR A 22 0.07 12.27 8.86
N GLU A 23 -1.21 12.49 8.60
CA GLU A 23 -1.73 12.66 7.24
C GLU A 23 -1.95 14.14 6.91
N HIS A 24 -1.56 14.53 5.70
CA HIS A 24 -1.69 15.88 5.17
C HIS A 24 -2.49 15.86 3.87
N ILE A 25 -3.53 16.69 3.76
CA ILE A 25 -4.36 16.82 2.56
C ILE A 25 -4.13 18.21 1.95
N PRO A 26 -3.17 18.37 1.02
CA PRO A 26 -2.95 19.63 0.32
C PRO A 26 -4.03 19.87 -0.74
N GLN A 27 -3.93 21.00 -1.46
CA GLN A 27 -4.80 21.23 -2.62
C GLN A 27 -4.58 20.13 -3.68
N PRO A 28 -5.62 19.72 -4.42
CA PRO A 28 -5.53 18.63 -5.39
C PRO A 28 -4.40 18.77 -6.43
N SER A 29 -4.06 20.00 -6.82
CA SER A 29 -2.98 20.30 -7.77
C SER A 29 -1.57 20.00 -7.26
N TYR A 30 -1.40 19.74 -5.97
CA TYR A 30 -0.11 19.38 -5.38
C TYR A 30 0.17 17.88 -5.40
N PHE A 31 -0.84 17.04 -5.62
CA PHE A 31 -0.61 15.61 -5.74
C PHE A 31 0.15 15.28 -7.04
N PRO A 32 1.03 14.26 -7.01
CA PRO A 32 1.64 13.77 -8.23
C PRO A 32 0.57 13.18 -9.15
N PRO A 33 0.89 12.94 -10.43
CA PRO A 33 0.01 12.22 -11.34
C PRO A 33 -0.45 10.90 -10.71
N LEU A 34 -1.76 10.63 -10.78
CA LEU A 34 -2.34 9.42 -10.23
C LEU A 34 -1.90 8.19 -11.06
N ILE A 35 -1.12 7.31 -10.44
CA ILE A 35 -0.74 6.01 -11.02
C ILE A 35 -1.52 4.95 -10.27
N ASP A 36 -2.54 4.42 -10.92
CA ASP A 36 -3.37 3.34 -10.39
C ASP A 36 -2.86 2.01 -10.94
N ALA A 37 -2.21 1.22 -10.08
CA ALA A 37 -1.65 -0.09 -10.41
C ALA A 37 -2.72 -1.13 -10.79
N THR A 38 -3.99 -0.90 -10.45
CA THR A 38 -5.11 -1.76 -10.85
C THR A 38 -5.66 -1.42 -12.24
N GLY A 39 -5.24 -0.30 -12.83
CA GLY A 39 -5.77 0.18 -14.11
C GLY A 39 -7.18 0.79 -14.03
N HIS A 40 -7.74 0.97 -12.82
CA HIS A 40 -9.10 1.45 -12.60
C HIS A 40 -9.20 2.96 -12.34
N GLN A 41 -8.65 3.77 -13.25
CA GLN A 41 -8.59 5.24 -13.13
C GLN A 41 -9.94 5.97 -12.97
N ARG A 42 -11.07 5.32 -13.28
CA ARG A 42 -12.42 5.91 -13.17
C ARG A 42 -13.11 5.61 -11.84
N ILE A 43 -12.42 4.94 -10.92
CA ILE A 43 -12.95 4.61 -9.61
C ILE A 43 -12.53 5.68 -8.61
N GLU A 44 -13.37 5.87 -7.59
CA GLU A 44 -13.16 6.88 -6.57
C GLU A 44 -11.88 6.62 -5.78
N HIS A 45 -11.19 7.71 -5.48
CA HIS A 45 -9.92 7.68 -4.77
C HIS A 45 -9.89 8.71 -3.65
N ASN A 46 -9.19 8.37 -2.58
CA ASN A 46 -8.71 9.32 -1.58
C ASN A 46 -7.21 9.45 -1.75
N GLN A 47 -6.70 10.67 -1.65
CA GLN A 47 -5.27 10.96 -1.72
C GLN A 47 -4.88 11.76 -0.48
N CYS A 48 -3.79 11.35 0.17
CA CYS A 48 -3.16 12.14 1.21
C CYS A 48 -1.65 11.92 1.19
N TYR A 49 -0.91 12.84 1.80
CA TYR A 49 0.49 12.64 2.12
C TYR A 49 0.62 12.08 3.54
N ILE A 50 1.63 11.24 3.75
CA ILE A 50 2.01 10.73 5.06
C ILE A 50 3.47 11.09 5.35
N GLU A 51 3.75 11.41 6.60
CA GLU A 51 5.13 11.58 7.05
C GLU A 51 5.86 10.24 7.00
N SER A 52 7.03 10.25 6.35
CA SER A 52 7.90 9.10 6.13
C SER A 52 9.30 9.44 6.63
N ARG A 53 9.95 8.49 7.27
CA ARG A 53 11.31 8.62 7.80
C ARG A 53 12.12 7.43 7.33
N ALA A 54 13.28 7.68 6.74
CA ALA A 54 14.21 6.62 6.37
C ALA A 54 14.46 5.66 7.53
N ASP A 55 14.57 4.37 7.21
CA ASP A 55 14.77 3.25 8.12
C ASP A 55 13.59 2.94 9.06
N SER A 56 12.50 3.70 9.03
CA SER A 56 11.27 3.37 9.76
C SER A 56 10.46 2.30 9.02
N HIS A 57 9.91 1.36 9.78
CA HIS A 57 8.95 0.39 9.28
C HIS A 57 7.58 1.03 9.11
N PHE A 58 6.79 0.52 8.16
CA PHE A 58 5.39 0.89 8.08
C PHE A 58 4.45 -0.31 7.97
N ALA A 59 3.19 -0.07 8.31
CA ALA A 59 2.13 -1.08 8.22
C ALA A 59 0.82 -0.44 7.75
N ILE A 60 -0.01 -1.21 7.06
CA ILE A 60 -1.32 -0.76 6.61
C ILE A 60 -2.36 -1.21 7.62
N ARG A 61 -2.97 -0.27 8.33
CA ARG A 61 -4.08 -0.54 9.25
C ARG A 61 -5.39 -0.44 8.51
N PHE A 62 -6.26 -1.43 8.71
CA PHE A 62 -7.66 -1.32 8.32
C PHE A 62 -8.58 -1.45 9.53
N ARG A 63 -9.72 -0.76 9.46
CA ARG A 63 -10.84 -0.91 10.39
C ARG A 63 -12.14 -0.96 9.62
N ILE A 64 -12.98 -1.93 9.97
CA ILE A 64 -14.25 -2.20 9.33
C ILE A 64 -15.34 -2.15 10.40
N SER A 65 -16.27 -1.20 10.30
CA SER A 65 -17.44 -1.09 11.17
C SER A 65 -18.65 -1.84 10.59
N SER A 66 -19.73 -1.90 11.38
CA SER A 66 -21.02 -2.44 10.92
C SER A 66 -21.66 -1.64 9.78
N ASP A 67 -21.15 -0.44 9.47
CA ASP A 67 -21.69 0.42 8.41
C ASP A 67 -21.25 -0.04 7.02
N PHE A 68 -20.16 -0.81 6.93
CA PHE A 68 -19.72 -1.40 5.67
C PHE A 68 -20.74 -2.42 5.16
N LYS A 69 -21.25 -2.19 3.94
CA LYS A 69 -22.24 -3.06 3.29
C LYS A 69 -21.65 -3.69 2.04
N PHE A 70 -21.68 -5.02 2.02
CA PHE A 70 -21.37 -5.78 0.81
C PHE A 70 -22.42 -5.56 -0.27
N PRO A 71 -22.00 -5.28 -1.53
CA PRO A 71 -22.91 -5.30 -2.66
C PRO A 71 -23.59 -6.66 -2.85
N TRP A 72 -24.73 -6.65 -3.54
CA TRP A 72 -25.53 -7.86 -3.72
C TRP A 72 -24.72 -8.98 -4.38
N GLY A 73 -24.81 -10.18 -3.80
CA GLY A 73 -24.14 -11.38 -4.31
C GLY A 73 -22.62 -11.44 -4.08
N LYS A 74 -22.03 -10.48 -3.35
CA LYS A 74 -20.62 -10.49 -2.91
C LYS A 74 -20.49 -11.04 -1.49
N THR A 75 -19.43 -11.80 -1.26
CA THR A 75 -19.17 -12.49 0.01
C THR A 75 -17.73 -12.34 0.50
N ILE A 76 -16.83 -11.75 -0.29
CA ILE A 76 -15.43 -11.51 0.06
C ILE A 76 -15.13 -10.02 -0.10
N LEU A 77 -14.41 -9.45 0.86
CA LEU A 77 -13.72 -8.17 0.77
C LEU A 77 -12.24 -8.47 0.55
N ILE A 78 -11.63 -7.85 -0.45
CA ILE A 78 -10.21 -7.97 -0.78
C ILE A 78 -9.60 -6.59 -0.58
N ILE A 79 -8.56 -6.53 0.23
CA ILE A 79 -7.73 -5.33 0.43
C ILE A 79 -6.39 -5.65 -0.23
N SER A 80 -6.18 -5.13 -1.44
CA SER A 80 -4.93 -5.29 -2.19
C SER A 80 -4.04 -4.07 -1.98
N ILE A 81 -2.77 -4.30 -1.69
CA ILE A 81 -1.79 -3.23 -1.43
C ILE A 81 -0.77 -3.23 -2.57
N TYR A 82 -0.48 -2.04 -3.05
CA TYR A 82 0.62 -1.77 -3.96
C TYR A 82 1.52 -0.72 -3.32
N VAL A 83 2.82 -0.94 -3.41
CA VAL A 83 3.86 -0.07 -2.86
C VAL A 83 4.81 0.30 -3.99
N ASP A 84 5.07 1.58 -4.15
CA ASP A 84 5.90 2.13 -5.22
C ASP A 84 5.45 1.65 -6.62
N GLY A 85 4.14 1.49 -6.81
CA GLY A 85 3.51 0.99 -8.04
C GLY A 85 3.55 -0.54 -8.22
N LYS A 86 4.21 -1.29 -7.34
CA LYS A 86 4.35 -2.75 -7.43
C LYS A 86 3.39 -3.48 -6.47
N PRO A 87 2.85 -4.66 -6.84
CA PRO A 87 2.05 -5.47 -5.92
C PRO A 87 2.81 -5.83 -4.65
N PHE A 88 2.25 -5.50 -3.48
CA PHE A 88 2.84 -5.81 -2.18
C PHE A 88 2.25 -7.10 -1.60
N ASP A 89 0.98 -7.08 -1.20
CA ASP A 89 0.22 -8.21 -0.66
C ASP A 89 -1.29 -7.92 -0.80
N ALA A 90 -2.12 -8.94 -0.63
CA ALA A 90 -3.57 -8.81 -0.51
C ALA A 90 -4.10 -9.59 0.71
N ARG A 91 -5.15 -9.07 1.34
CA ARG A 91 -5.88 -9.76 2.41
C ARG A 91 -7.35 -9.92 2.06
N LEU A 92 -7.86 -11.12 2.31
CA LEU A 92 -9.24 -11.50 2.00
C LEU A 92 -10.02 -11.67 3.30
N PHE A 93 -11.19 -11.05 3.37
CA PHE A 93 -12.09 -11.11 4.51
C PHE A 93 -13.45 -11.63 4.08
N GLN A 94 -13.85 -12.75 4.66
CA GLN A 94 -15.19 -13.29 4.42
C GLN A 94 -16.25 -12.42 5.09
N LYS A 95 -17.35 -12.18 4.36
CA LYS A 95 -18.50 -11.41 4.85
C LYS A 95 -19.01 -11.93 6.20
N ARG A 96 -19.07 -13.26 6.38
CA ARG A 96 -19.52 -13.87 7.65
C ARG A 96 -18.63 -13.48 8.82
N PHE A 97 -17.32 -13.36 8.59
CA PHE A 97 -16.36 -12.97 9.61
C PHE A 97 -16.56 -11.50 10.01
N ILE A 98 -16.61 -10.59 9.02
CA ILE A 98 -16.83 -9.16 9.27
C ILE A 98 -18.17 -8.92 9.99
N VAL A 99 -19.25 -9.56 9.54
CA VAL A 99 -20.58 -9.41 10.18
C VAL A 99 -20.58 -9.91 11.63
N SER A 100 -19.85 -11.00 11.91
CA SER A 100 -19.71 -11.51 13.28
C SER A 100 -18.87 -10.57 14.14
N ALA A 101 -17.71 -10.14 13.65
CA ALA A 101 -16.76 -9.29 14.36
C ALA A 101 -17.32 -7.89 14.68
N THR A 102 -18.18 -7.34 13.80
CA THR A 102 -18.79 -6.02 13.97
C THR A 102 -20.10 -6.02 14.76
N ARG A 103 -20.53 -7.20 15.25
CA ARG A 103 -21.78 -7.34 16.02
C ARG A 103 -21.74 -6.49 17.30
N GLY A 104 -22.82 -5.76 17.56
CA GLY A 104 -22.94 -4.90 18.74
C GLY A 104 -22.16 -3.59 18.64
N GLY A 105 -21.86 -3.11 17.43
CA GLY A 105 -21.17 -1.83 17.20
C GLY A 105 -19.66 -1.90 17.37
N LYS A 106 -19.08 -3.10 17.37
CA LYS A 106 -17.63 -3.31 17.38
C LYS A 106 -17.03 -3.05 15.99
N GLU A 107 -15.72 -2.82 15.96
CA GLU A 107 -14.95 -2.75 14.72
C GLU A 107 -14.14 -4.04 14.53
N CYS A 108 -14.09 -4.52 13.29
CA CYS A 108 -13.16 -5.54 12.84
C CYS A 108 -11.93 -4.84 12.27
N GLY A 109 -10.77 -4.97 12.90
CA GLY A 109 -9.56 -4.30 12.41
C GLY A 109 -8.33 -5.15 12.64
N ASP A 110 -7.35 -4.97 11.76
CA ASP A 110 -6.04 -5.59 11.82
C ASP A 110 -5.02 -4.72 11.06
N TYR A 111 -3.80 -5.23 10.95
CA TYR A 111 -2.68 -4.58 10.30
C TYR A 111 -2.04 -5.52 9.29
N ILE A 112 -1.58 -4.96 8.18
CA ILE A 112 -0.77 -5.66 7.19
C ILE A 112 0.64 -5.10 7.34
N THR A 113 1.49 -5.86 8.01
CA THR A 113 2.87 -5.47 8.40
C THR A 113 3.94 -6.09 7.49
N TYR A 114 3.57 -7.10 6.71
CA TYR A 114 4.48 -7.82 5.82
C TYR A 114 3.79 -8.24 4.53
N CYS A 115 4.60 -8.48 3.50
CA CYS A 115 4.22 -9.31 2.36
C CYS A 115 4.82 -10.70 2.50
N HIS A 116 4.17 -11.69 1.90
CA HIS A 116 4.63 -13.07 1.89
C HIS A 116 5.23 -13.42 0.52
N ARG A 117 6.26 -14.26 0.54
CA ARG A 117 6.85 -14.88 -0.64
C ARG A 117 6.77 -16.38 -0.50
N GLU A 118 6.10 -17.03 -1.44
CA GLU A 118 6.12 -18.48 -1.55
C GLU A 118 7.17 -18.90 -2.59
N TYR A 119 7.98 -19.88 -2.23
CA TYR A 119 8.95 -20.49 -3.13
C TYR A 119 8.36 -21.76 -3.72
N SER A 120 8.80 -22.14 -4.92
CA SER A 120 8.38 -23.39 -5.60
C SER A 120 8.62 -24.67 -4.77
N ALA A 121 9.50 -24.60 -3.77
CA ALA A 121 9.76 -25.66 -2.80
C ALA A 121 8.75 -25.72 -1.63
N GLY A 122 7.73 -24.86 -1.62
CA GLY A 122 6.69 -24.77 -0.58
C GLY A 122 7.09 -24.02 0.68
N SER A 123 8.29 -23.43 0.74
CA SER A 123 8.67 -22.56 1.85
C SER A 123 8.06 -21.17 1.66
N CYS A 124 7.56 -20.58 2.74
CA CYS A 124 7.11 -19.19 2.78
C CYS A 124 8.09 -18.34 3.59
N GLU A 125 8.37 -17.13 3.13
CA GLU A 125 9.10 -16.11 3.89
C GLU A 125 8.30 -14.81 3.91
N THR A 126 8.45 -14.02 4.97
CA THR A 126 7.79 -12.72 5.10
C THR A 126 8.78 -11.57 5.06
N TYR A 127 8.31 -10.41 4.60
CA TYR A 127 9.12 -9.20 4.49
C TYR A 127 8.37 -7.96 4.93
N ASN A 128 8.96 -7.22 5.86
CA ASN A 128 8.44 -5.96 6.37
C ASN A 128 8.92 -4.80 5.48
N PRO A 129 8.03 -3.86 5.11
CA PRO A 129 8.41 -2.72 4.33
C PRO A 129 9.09 -1.64 5.20
N ILE A 130 10.11 -0.99 4.65
CA ILE A 130 10.93 0.04 5.29
C ILE A 130 11.09 1.20 4.31
N PHE A 131 10.95 2.43 4.78
CA PHE A 131 11.25 3.60 3.96
C PHE A 131 12.75 3.73 3.72
N GLN A 132 13.17 3.96 2.47
CA GLN A 132 14.56 4.21 2.11
C GLN A 132 14.71 5.63 1.55
N ASP A 133 15.73 6.39 1.98
CA ASP A 133 16.04 7.71 1.41
C ASP A 133 16.67 7.58 0.02
N ILE A 134 15.85 7.68 -1.02
CA ILE A 134 16.26 7.52 -2.42
C ILE A 134 17.08 8.70 -2.95
N ARG A 135 17.27 9.77 -2.15
CA ARG A 135 18.16 10.89 -2.50
C ARG A 135 19.60 10.61 -2.07
N HIS A 136 19.82 9.59 -1.24
CA HIS A 136 21.15 9.26 -0.79
C HIS A 136 21.98 8.72 -1.97
N PRO A 137 23.19 9.25 -2.23
CA PRO A 137 23.99 8.86 -3.41
C PRO A 137 24.32 7.37 -3.50
N ALA A 138 24.37 6.66 -2.36
CA ALA A 138 24.59 5.21 -2.35
C ALA A 138 23.46 4.37 -2.97
N PHE A 139 22.30 4.98 -3.22
CA PHE A 139 21.12 4.35 -3.80
C PHE A 139 20.79 4.93 -5.18
N GLN A 140 21.70 5.76 -5.72
CA GLN A 140 21.59 6.31 -7.06
C GLN A 140 22.71 5.80 -7.94
N THR A 141 22.41 5.56 -9.21
CA THR A 141 23.38 5.17 -10.22
C THR A 141 23.32 6.10 -11.43
N ASP A 142 24.47 6.29 -12.07
CA ASP A 142 24.62 7.14 -13.26
C ASP A 142 24.84 6.30 -14.54
N ASP A 143 24.85 4.97 -14.42
CA ASP A 143 25.16 4.03 -15.51
C ASP A 143 23.91 3.38 -16.12
N GLY A 144 22.70 3.81 -15.72
CA GLY A 144 21.45 3.25 -16.20
C GLY A 144 21.09 1.88 -15.62
N SER A 145 21.85 1.36 -14.66
CA SER A 145 21.59 0.06 -14.03
C SER A 145 20.44 0.08 -13.02
N GLY A 146 20.04 1.27 -12.55
CA GLY A 146 18.95 1.45 -11.62
C GLY A 146 17.58 1.50 -12.29
N ILE A 147 16.52 1.62 -11.47
CA ILE A 147 15.17 1.93 -11.93
C ILE A 147 15.25 3.22 -12.74
N SER A 148 14.94 3.12 -14.03
CA SER A 148 15.03 4.22 -14.99
C SER A 148 13.76 4.41 -15.82
N ASP A 149 12.83 3.45 -15.76
CA ASP A 149 11.60 3.55 -16.51
C ASP A 149 10.69 4.65 -15.92
N PRO A 150 10.05 5.48 -16.76
CA PRO A 150 9.32 6.66 -16.28
C PRO A 150 8.16 6.33 -15.35
N ASP A 151 7.52 5.17 -15.50
CA ASP A 151 6.31 4.84 -14.75
C ASP A 151 6.65 4.32 -13.36
N SER A 152 7.70 3.50 -13.23
CA SER A 152 8.26 3.13 -11.92
C SER A 152 8.77 4.36 -11.16
N ILE A 153 9.51 5.26 -11.81
CA ILE A 153 10.01 6.48 -11.14
C ILE A 153 8.87 7.34 -10.60
N LYS A 154 7.79 7.53 -11.38
CA LYS A 154 6.65 8.32 -10.92
C LYS A 154 5.87 7.61 -9.81
N ALA A 155 5.85 6.29 -9.80
CA ALA A 155 5.13 5.50 -8.81
C ALA A 155 5.87 5.40 -7.46
N LEU A 156 7.19 5.62 -7.43
CA LEU A 156 7.98 5.70 -6.19
C LEU A 156 7.33 6.66 -5.19
N GLY A 157 7.51 6.35 -3.91
CA GLY A 157 7.04 7.17 -2.82
C GLY A 157 5.53 7.07 -2.60
N SER A 158 4.91 5.92 -2.91
CA SER A 158 3.46 5.77 -2.81
C SER A 158 3.01 4.41 -2.27
N ILE A 159 1.91 4.43 -1.53
CA ILE A 159 1.13 3.24 -1.17
C ILE A 159 -0.27 3.41 -1.76
N GLN A 160 -0.69 2.46 -2.58
CA GLN A 160 -2.07 2.31 -3.01
C GLN A 160 -2.72 1.15 -2.26
N VAL A 161 -3.90 1.39 -1.69
CA VAL A 161 -4.75 0.36 -1.09
C VAL A 161 -6.03 0.27 -1.90
N ALA A 162 -6.14 -0.80 -2.68
CA ALA A 162 -7.24 -1.10 -3.57
C ALA A 162 -8.28 -1.96 -2.84
N ILE A 163 -9.53 -1.50 -2.87
CA ILE A 163 -10.66 -2.18 -2.23
C ILE A 163 -11.50 -2.85 -3.30
N THR A 164 -11.57 -4.18 -3.21
CA THR A 164 -12.35 -5.00 -4.14
C THR A 164 -13.32 -5.87 -3.37
N VAL A 165 -14.52 -6.10 -3.93
CA VAL A 165 -15.46 -7.08 -3.40
C VAL A 165 -15.71 -8.16 -4.44
N ALA A 166 -15.73 -9.41 -3.99
CA ALA A 166 -15.86 -10.56 -4.85
C ALA A 166 -16.86 -11.57 -4.28
N ARG A 167 -17.17 -12.59 -5.06
CA ARG A 167 -17.90 -13.76 -4.59
C ARG A 167 -16.92 -14.91 -4.37
N ASP A 168 -17.09 -15.55 -3.23
CA ASP A 168 -16.37 -16.74 -2.82
C ASP A 168 -16.74 -17.93 -3.71
N ARG A 169 -15.74 -18.67 -4.19
CA ARG A 169 -15.91 -19.93 -4.92
C ARG A 169 -15.38 -21.15 -4.17
N GLY A 170 -14.87 -20.99 -2.95
CA GLY A 170 -14.26 -22.03 -2.14
C GLY A 170 -12.74 -21.95 -2.12
N PRO A 171 -12.06 -23.05 -1.71
CA PRO A 171 -10.60 -23.09 -1.66
C PRO A 171 -9.98 -22.73 -3.01
N GLY A 172 -9.00 -21.84 -2.97
CA GLY A 172 -8.22 -21.43 -4.13
C GLY A 172 -6.93 -22.23 -4.25
N GLU A 173 -6.38 -22.25 -5.47
CA GLU A 173 -4.99 -22.64 -5.70
C GLU A 173 -4.10 -21.40 -5.61
N VAL A 174 -2.82 -21.61 -5.33
CA VAL A 174 -1.80 -20.57 -5.44
C VAL A 174 -1.84 -20.09 -6.89
N ALA A 175 -2.28 -18.85 -7.11
CA ALA A 175 -2.06 -18.21 -8.39
C ALA A 175 -0.55 -18.16 -8.61
N SER A 176 -0.08 -18.36 -9.83
CA SER A 176 1.31 -18.07 -10.20
C SER A 176 1.53 -16.56 -10.20
N ASP A 177 1.27 -15.90 -9.07
CA ASP A 177 1.66 -14.52 -8.86
C ASP A 177 3.17 -14.55 -8.75
N GLU A 178 3.83 -14.06 -9.80
CA GLU A 178 5.25 -13.73 -9.75
C GLU A 178 5.43 -12.73 -8.61
N PHE A 179 5.82 -13.25 -7.44
CA PHE A 179 6.43 -12.42 -6.44
C PHE A 179 7.64 -11.77 -7.09
N SER A 180 7.55 -10.47 -7.40
CA SER A 180 8.65 -9.70 -7.98
C SER A 180 9.88 -9.86 -7.07
N ASP A 181 10.92 -10.48 -7.63
CA ASP A 181 12.17 -10.77 -6.94
C ASP A 181 12.93 -9.49 -6.52
N ASP A 182 12.53 -8.35 -7.09
CA ASP A 182 13.05 -7.00 -6.85
C ASP A 182 12.89 -6.51 -5.40
N LYS A 183 12.20 -7.26 -4.54
CA LYS A 183 11.87 -6.87 -3.15
C LYS A 183 13.00 -7.08 -2.13
N ARG A 184 14.19 -7.56 -2.52
CA ARG A 184 15.29 -7.86 -1.58
C ARG A 184 16.49 -6.91 -1.64
N GLU A 185 16.62 -6.11 -2.67
CA GLU A 185 17.79 -5.25 -2.86
C GLU A 185 17.48 -3.82 -2.40
N PRO A 186 18.48 -3.06 -1.93
CA PRO A 186 18.30 -1.62 -1.80
C PRO A 186 17.79 -1.07 -3.14
N LEU A 187 16.84 -0.13 -3.11
CA LEU A 187 16.44 0.53 -4.34
C LEU A 187 17.68 1.17 -4.94
N SER A 188 18.00 0.77 -6.17
CA SER A 188 19.00 1.42 -7.01
C SER A 188 18.22 2.20 -8.06
N ILE A 189 18.37 3.52 -8.08
CA ILE A 189 17.58 4.40 -8.93
C ILE A 189 18.51 5.19 -9.84
N ASP A 190 18.18 5.26 -11.12
CA ASP A 190 18.93 6.08 -12.05
C ASP A 190 18.76 7.57 -11.72
N SER A 191 19.86 8.27 -11.48
CA SER A 191 19.87 9.66 -11.00
C SER A 191 19.24 10.62 -12.00
N ASP A 192 19.53 10.44 -13.29
CA ASP A 192 18.99 11.22 -14.41
C ASP A 192 17.49 10.98 -14.58
N ALA A 193 17.03 9.72 -14.46
CA ALA A 193 15.63 9.37 -14.52
C ALA A 193 14.84 9.94 -13.34
N LEU A 194 15.38 9.86 -12.12
CA LEU A 194 14.78 10.47 -10.93
C LEU A 194 14.69 11.99 -11.09
N HIS A 195 15.73 12.63 -11.62
CA HIS A 195 15.72 14.07 -11.88
C HIS A 195 14.67 14.46 -12.95
N ARG A 196 14.53 13.64 -14.00
CA ARG A 196 13.69 13.95 -15.15
C ARG A 196 12.21 13.63 -14.96
N TYR A 197 11.90 12.52 -14.28
CA TYR A 197 10.54 12.00 -14.14
C TYR A 197 10.03 12.04 -12.70
N GLY A 198 10.91 12.29 -11.72
CA GLY A 198 10.53 12.46 -10.33
C GLY A 198 9.63 13.69 -10.13
N SER A 199 8.77 13.59 -9.13
CA SER A 199 7.83 14.62 -8.68
C SER A 199 8.20 15.17 -7.30
N GLY A 200 9.46 15.01 -6.89
CA GLY A 200 9.96 15.40 -5.57
C GLY A 200 9.87 14.29 -4.53
N GLN A 201 9.82 13.02 -4.96
CA GLN A 201 9.91 11.87 -4.07
C GLN A 201 11.23 11.94 -3.29
N ILE A 202 11.15 11.65 -1.99
CA ILE A 202 12.30 11.63 -1.10
C ILE A 202 12.59 10.25 -0.53
N HIS A 203 11.58 9.39 -0.52
CA HIS A 203 11.68 8.02 -0.03
C HIS A 203 11.05 7.07 -1.05
N GLY A 204 11.58 5.86 -1.10
CA GLY A 204 10.92 4.68 -1.67
C GLY A 204 10.84 3.59 -0.59
N THR A 205 10.61 2.36 -0.99
CA THR A 205 10.46 1.22 -0.07
C THR A 205 11.44 0.09 -0.38
N ILE A 206 12.10 -0.41 0.65
CA ILE A 206 12.83 -1.68 0.65
C ILE A 206 12.14 -2.66 1.58
N TYR A 207 12.51 -3.94 1.50
CA TYR A 207 11.90 -4.95 2.34
C TYR A 207 12.93 -5.77 3.10
N ALA A 208 12.76 -5.83 4.42
CA ALA A 208 13.60 -6.64 5.30
C ALA A 208 12.88 -7.94 5.66
N ARG A 209 13.60 -9.06 5.59
CA ARG A 209 13.08 -10.37 5.99
C ARG A 209 12.61 -10.34 7.46
N ALA A 210 11.38 -10.80 7.68
CA ALA A 210 10.83 -11.00 9.02
C ALA A 210 11.01 -12.45 9.49
N ALA A 211 10.91 -12.65 10.81
CA ALA A 211 11.16 -13.94 11.45
C ALA A 211 9.96 -14.90 11.38
N GLU A 212 8.80 -14.42 10.97
CA GLU A 212 7.54 -15.16 11.01
C GLU A 212 7.25 -15.86 9.67
N ASN A 213 6.82 -17.12 9.75
CA ASN A 213 6.34 -17.87 8.58
C ASN A 213 4.87 -18.23 8.84
N PRO A 214 3.91 -17.39 8.43
CA PRO A 214 2.50 -17.64 8.65
C PRO A 214 2.02 -18.82 7.80
N GLU A 215 1.00 -19.54 8.30
CA GLU A 215 0.22 -20.44 7.47
C GLU A 215 -0.68 -19.62 6.54
N MET A 216 -0.64 -19.94 5.25
CA MET A 216 -1.40 -19.22 4.21
C MET A 216 -2.58 -20.08 3.74
N GLU A 217 -3.75 -19.47 3.64
CA GLU A 217 -4.94 -20.07 3.04
C GLU A 217 -5.34 -19.26 1.81
N TYR A 218 -5.53 -19.96 0.68
CA TYR A 218 -5.91 -19.35 -0.58
C TYR A 218 -7.40 -19.56 -0.83
N VAL A 219 -8.07 -18.53 -1.33
CA VAL A 219 -9.50 -18.55 -1.63
C VAL A 219 -9.71 -18.15 -3.09
N ALA A 220 -10.38 -19.00 -3.85
CA ALA A 220 -10.77 -18.67 -5.21
C ALA A 220 -11.95 -17.70 -5.18
N VAL A 221 -11.86 -16.63 -5.97
CA VAL A 221 -12.91 -15.62 -6.07
C VAL A 221 -13.37 -15.46 -7.50
N ASP A 222 -14.61 -14.98 -7.68
CA ASP A 222 -15.12 -14.54 -8.98
C ASP A 222 -15.91 -13.24 -8.88
N ARG A 223 -16.25 -12.70 -10.05
CA ARG A 223 -17.07 -11.49 -10.17
C ARG A 223 -16.48 -10.37 -9.34
N GLU A 224 -15.20 -10.10 -9.47
CA GLU A 224 -14.57 -9.00 -8.75
C GLU A 224 -15.18 -7.67 -9.18
N VAL A 225 -15.40 -6.80 -8.20
CA VAL A 225 -15.83 -5.42 -8.41
C VAL A 225 -14.92 -4.56 -7.56
N HIS A 226 -14.11 -3.76 -8.22
CA HIS A 226 -13.32 -2.73 -7.58
C HIS A 226 -14.24 -1.59 -7.13
N ILE A 227 -14.11 -1.15 -5.88
CA ILE A 227 -15.04 -0.18 -5.27
C ILE A 227 -14.38 1.08 -4.72
N GLY A 228 -13.05 1.14 -4.68
CA GLY A 228 -12.34 2.36 -4.28
C GLY A 228 -10.85 2.15 -4.06
N ASN A 229 -10.11 3.25 -4.08
CA ASN A 229 -8.68 3.29 -3.83
C ASN A 229 -8.33 4.32 -2.73
N PHE A 230 -7.37 3.98 -1.88
CA PHE A 230 -6.68 4.94 -1.01
C PHE A 230 -5.25 5.09 -1.50
N PHE A 231 -4.79 6.32 -1.67
CA PHE A 231 -3.42 6.65 -2.04
C PHE A 231 -2.76 7.44 -0.91
N PHE A 232 -1.61 6.96 -0.46
CA PHE A 232 -0.75 7.61 0.52
C PHE A 232 0.58 7.93 -0.16
N TYR A 233 0.97 9.20 -0.19
CA TYR A 233 2.23 9.65 -0.78
C TYR A 233 3.23 10.01 0.30
N TYR A 234 4.49 9.63 0.12
CA TYR A 234 5.53 9.84 1.12
C TYR A 234 5.97 11.30 1.13
N GLN A 235 6.06 11.87 2.33
CA GLN A 235 6.59 13.21 2.54
C GLN A 235 7.57 13.19 3.72
N SER A 236 8.59 14.06 3.70
CA SER A 236 9.43 14.22 4.90
C SER A 236 8.63 14.96 5.95
N PRO A 237 8.89 14.71 7.24
CA PRO A 237 8.44 15.60 8.29
C PRO A 237 8.83 17.04 7.94
N ALA A 238 7.91 17.98 8.12
CA ALA A 238 8.26 19.38 8.00
C ALA A 238 9.36 19.66 9.04
N ALA A 239 10.48 20.26 8.60
CA ALA A 239 11.51 20.68 9.54
C ALA A 239 10.85 21.56 10.63
N GLU A 240 11.03 21.21 11.90
CA GLU A 240 10.40 21.90 13.05
C GLU A 240 10.71 23.42 13.12
N GLY A 241 11.59 23.95 12.24
CA GLY A 241 11.94 25.36 12.14
C GLY A 241 11.23 26.17 11.02
N ALA A 242 10.40 25.58 10.16
CA ALA A 242 9.75 26.32 9.06
C ALA A 242 8.41 26.99 9.45
N ARG A 243 8.01 26.94 10.72
CA ARG A 243 6.94 27.77 11.27
C ARG A 243 7.55 29.06 11.80
N LEU A 244 7.75 30.06 10.93
CA LEU A 244 7.74 31.50 11.24
C LEU A 244 8.11 32.31 9.98
N ALA A 245 7.10 32.83 9.29
CA ALA A 245 6.99 34.24 8.87
C ALA A 245 5.80 34.40 7.89
N PRO A 246 4.69 35.03 8.31
CA PRO A 246 3.82 35.67 7.32
C PRO A 246 4.59 36.83 6.68
N LYS A 247 4.56 36.92 5.35
CA LYS A 247 4.77 38.19 4.66
C LYS A 247 3.46 38.97 4.66
#